data_AF-A0A957HH52-F1
#
_entry.id   AF-A0A957HH52-F1
#
_cell.length_a   1.000
_cell.length_b   1.000
_cell.length_c   1.000
_cell.angle_alpha   90.00
_cell.angle_beta   90.00
_cell.angle_gamma   90.00
#
_symmetry.space_group_name_H-M   'P 1'
#
loop_
_entity.id
_entity.type
_entity.pdbx_description
1 polymer ?
#
loop_
_entity_poly.entity_id
_entity_poly.type
_entity_poly.pdbx_seq_one_letter_code
_entity_poly.pdbx_strand_id
1 'polypeptide(L)'
;MLKKISLILLLLILLAAGAYFASENMGINIPVVSDLIDQVKPADEAGELPEDGEPFDLTAVFTPNQDGYQFRNYSSRYPEGNLTIEDARAMFGDAVCTRLDGDTCVPHPNVVTWIESMNETMNEVGHCVGFTVSSDQLHTDIRSVAALGADKTFALEQEELVLRTISQAYASYYASNVWPQEVTDKTPTEIVEALLALGGPADIGIYYPKYGRNGHSILGHSVVEQGDGIYHIVVYDSNRPGEDNIIVVDTNQDTWFYADAAVNPDQPSGDYQGDA
;
A
#
# COMPACT_ATOMS: atom_id res chain seq x y z
N MET A 1 -30.82 16.96 7.76
CA MET A 1 -30.06 15.68 7.78
C MET A 1 -30.06 14.92 6.46
N LEU A 2 -30.89 15.24 5.45
CA LEU A 2 -30.92 14.50 4.16
C LEU A 2 -29.85 14.88 3.12
N LYS A 3 -29.04 15.94 3.31
CA LYS A 3 -28.06 16.39 2.28
C LYS A 3 -26.70 15.69 2.32
N LYS A 4 -26.30 15.08 3.45
CA LYS A 4 -25.00 14.38 3.57
C LYS A 4 -25.03 12.94 3.05
N ILE A 5 -26.20 12.29 3.03
CA ILE A 5 -26.33 10.90 2.57
C ILE A 5 -26.26 10.80 1.04
N SER A 6 -26.73 11.81 0.30
CA SER A 6 -26.65 11.82 -1.17
C SER A 6 -25.25 12.04 -1.74
N LEU A 7 -24.34 12.73 -1.03
CA LEU A 7 -23.00 13.02 -1.54
C LEU A 7 -22.06 11.81 -1.39
N ILE A 8 -22.20 11.07 -0.29
CA ILE A 8 -21.44 9.83 -0.03
C ILE A 8 -21.87 8.71 -0.98
N LEU A 9 -23.17 8.62 -1.29
CA LEU A 9 -23.67 7.68 -2.29
C LEU A 9 -23.22 8.05 -3.71
N LEU A 10 -23.07 9.35 -4.02
CA LEU A 10 -22.56 9.80 -5.32
C LEU A 10 -21.07 9.49 -5.51
N LEU A 11 -20.24 9.65 -4.47
CA LEU A 11 -18.81 9.31 -4.51
C LEU A 11 -18.57 7.81 -4.69
N LEU A 12 -19.35 6.96 -3.99
CA LEU A 12 -19.28 5.50 -4.14
C LEU A 12 -19.73 5.04 -5.54
N ILE A 13 -20.72 5.71 -6.14
CA ILE A 13 -21.18 5.42 -7.51
C ILE A 13 -20.17 5.87 -8.56
N LEU A 14 -19.45 6.99 -8.35
CA LEU A 14 -18.40 7.47 -9.25
C LEU A 14 -17.15 6.58 -9.25
N LEU A 15 -16.76 6.03 -8.10
CA LEU A 15 -15.68 5.05 -7.98
C LEU A 15 -16.04 3.72 -8.66
N ALA A 16 -17.29 3.25 -8.52
CA ALA A 16 -17.76 2.04 -9.19
C ALA A 16 -17.96 2.19 -10.71
N ALA A 17 -18.35 3.38 -11.19
CA ALA A 17 -18.56 3.63 -12.62
C ALA A 17 -17.24 3.69 -13.42
N GLY A 18 -16.15 4.16 -12.81
CA GLY A 18 -14.81 4.16 -13.43
C GLY A 18 -14.25 2.75 -13.64
N ALA A 19 -14.45 1.87 -12.65
CA ALA A 19 -14.00 0.47 -12.73
C ALA A 19 -14.85 -0.36 -13.71
N TYR A 20 -16.17 -0.10 -13.79
CA TYR A 20 -17.06 -0.80 -14.73
C TYR A 20 -16.74 -0.47 -16.20
N PHE A 21 -16.42 0.80 -16.50
CA PHE A 21 -16.15 1.27 -17.87
C PHE A 21 -14.81 0.76 -18.44
N ALA A 22 -13.80 0.54 -17.60
CA ALA A 22 -12.50 0.00 -18.04
C ALA A 22 -12.60 -1.47 -18.50
N SER A 23 -13.49 -2.26 -17.88
CA SER A 23 -13.63 -3.69 -18.19
C SER A 23 -14.35 -3.97 -19.51
N GLU A 24 -15.39 -3.20 -19.86
CA GLU A 24 -16.23 -3.51 -21.04
C GLU A 24 -15.78 -2.79 -22.33
N ASN A 25 -15.04 -1.67 -22.24
CA ASN A 25 -14.79 -0.81 -23.41
C ASN A 25 -13.34 -0.84 -23.96
N MET A 26 -12.38 -1.49 -23.29
CA MET A 26 -10.98 -1.54 -23.74
C MET A 26 -10.56 -2.85 -24.43
N GLY A 27 -11.41 -3.89 -24.43
CA GLY A 27 -11.23 -5.07 -25.31
C GLY A 27 -9.85 -5.73 -25.27
N ILE A 28 -9.14 -5.68 -24.14
CA ILE A 28 -7.78 -6.23 -24.04
C ILE A 28 -7.88 -7.74 -23.79
N ASN A 29 -7.76 -8.51 -24.87
CA ASN A 29 -7.62 -9.96 -24.80
C ASN A 29 -6.12 -10.28 -24.60
N ILE A 30 -5.67 -10.51 -23.36
CA ILE A 30 -4.27 -10.87 -23.07
C ILE A 30 -4.15 -12.40 -23.01
N PRO A 31 -3.45 -13.06 -23.95
CA PRO A 31 -3.30 -14.52 -23.98
C PRO A 31 -2.41 -15.09 -22.85
N VAL A 32 -1.76 -14.21 -22.09
CA VAL A 32 -0.69 -14.54 -21.12
C VAL A 32 -1.24 -15.11 -19.81
N VAL A 33 -2.52 -14.90 -19.49
CA VAL A 33 -3.11 -15.36 -18.22
C VAL A 33 -3.33 -16.87 -18.21
N SER A 34 -3.58 -17.50 -19.36
CA SER A 34 -3.78 -18.95 -19.45
C SER A 34 -2.52 -19.74 -19.11
N ASP A 35 -1.35 -19.27 -19.55
CA ASP A 35 -0.08 -19.99 -19.34
C ASP A 35 0.48 -19.81 -17.92
N LEU A 36 0.07 -18.75 -17.20
CA LEU A 36 0.44 -18.55 -15.79
C LEU A 36 -0.44 -19.34 -14.81
N ILE A 37 -1.71 -19.57 -15.14
CA ILE A 37 -2.63 -20.34 -14.29
C ILE A 37 -2.24 -21.83 -14.26
N ASP A 38 -1.71 -22.39 -15.36
CA ASP A 38 -1.26 -23.79 -15.42
C ASP A 38 0.02 -24.07 -14.62
N GLN A 39 0.72 -23.05 -14.12
CA GLN A 39 1.91 -23.21 -13.26
C GLN A 39 1.63 -23.09 -11.76
N VAL A 40 0.42 -22.71 -11.36
CA VAL A 40 0.03 -22.67 -9.94
C VAL A 40 -0.51 -24.03 -9.54
N LYS A 41 0.29 -24.81 -8.83
CA LYS A 41 -0.16 -26.06 -8.21
C LYS A 41 -1.24 -25.77 -7.13
N PRO A 42 -2.24 -26.65 -6.97
CA PRO A 42 -3.24 -26.53 -5.92
C PRO A 42 -2.62 -26.52 -4.51
N ALA A 43 -3.24 -25.76 -3.60
CA ALA A 43 -2.81 -25.56 -2.21
C ALA A 43 -2.84 -26.81 -1.31
N ASP A 44 -3.24 -27.97 -1.83
CA ASP A 44 -3.37 -29.22 -1.06
C ASP A 44 -2.05 -30.05 -0.98
N GLU A 45 -0.94 -29.52 -1.52
CA GLU A 45 0.42 -30.07 -1.33
C GLU A 45 1.32 -29.13 -0.48
N ALA A 46 0.76 -28.38 0.48
CA ALA A 46 1.57 -27.71 1.51
C ALA A 46 2.24 -28.80 2.37
N GLY A 47 3.52 -29.06 2.11
CA GLY A 47 4.33 -29.98 2.91
C GLY A 47 4.41 -29.54 4.37
N GLU A 48 4.59 -30.51 5.27
CA GLU A 48 4.79 -30.27 6.71
C GLU A 48 5.86 -29.19 6.94
N LEU A 49 5.56 -28.27 7.87
CA LEU A 49 6.49 -27.24 8.33
C LEU A 49 7.77 -27.90 8.85
N PRO A 50 8.98 -27.42 8.48
CA PRO A 50 10.23 -28.05 8.91
C PRO A 50 10.37 -28.04 10.44
N GLU A 51 10.51 -29.23 11.05
CA GLU A 51 10.86 -29.43 12.46
C GLU A 51 12.36 -29.24 12.70
N ASP A 52 12.93 -28.09 12.37
CA ASP A 52 14.29 -27.73 12.79
C ASP A 52 14.63 -26.28 12.44
N GLY A 53 14.85 -25.48 13.49
CA GLY A 53 15.18 -24.05 13.43
C GLY A 53 16.56 -23.73 12.86
N GLU A 54 16.81 -24.08 11.60
CA GLU A 54 17.80 -23.39 10.79
C GLU A 54 17.17 -22.08 10.29
N PRO A 55 17.78 -20.91 10.53
CA PRO A 55 17.25 -19.63 10.05
C PRO A 55 17.07 -19.68 8.53
N PHE A 56 15.84 -19.44 8.08
CA PHE A 56 15.60 -19.13 6.68
C PHE A 56 16.43 -17.90 6.33
N ASP A 57 17.46 -18.04 5.49
CA ASP A 57 18.20 -16.91 4.94
C ASP A 57 17.32 -16.24 3.89
N LEU A 58 16.38 -15.41 4.34
CA LEU A 58 15.72 -14.44 3.50
C LEU A 58 16.81 -13.48 3.04
N THR A 59 17.27 -13.65 1.80
CA THR A 59 18.40 -12.92 1.21
C THR A 59 18.26 -11.39 1.19
N ALA A 60 17.13 -10.84 1.63
CA ALA A 60 17.05 -9.47 2.14
C ALA A 60 15.94 -9.38 3.22
N VAL A 61 16.32 -9.15 4.47
CA VAL A 61 15.38 -8.78 5.53
C VAL A 61 15.13 -7.28 5.43
N PHE A 62 13.88 -6.87 5.26
CA PHE A 62 13.50 -5.46 5.27
C PHE A 62 13.82 -4.85 6.64
N THR A 63 14.56 -3.74 6.66
CA THR A 63 14.89 -3.00 7.88
C THR A 63 14.48 -1.54 7.75
N PRO A 64 13.64 -0.98 8.64
CA PRO A 64 13.14 0.41 8.51
C PRO A 64 14.23 1.49 8.35
N ASN A 65 15.40 1.30 8.95
CA ASN A 65 16.51 2.26 8.89
C ASN A 65 17.43 2.10 7.66
N GLN A 66 17.11 1.18 6.75
CA GLN A 66 17.80 1.00 5.47
C GLN A 66 16.81 1.08 4.30
N ASP A 67 15.69 0.39 4.44
CA ASP A 67 14.72 0.12 3.38
C ASP A 67 13.47 1.00 3.47
N GLY A 68 13.21 1.63 4.62
CA GLY A 68 12.19 2.67 4.78
C GLY A 68 12.74 4.07 4.49
N TYR A 69 11.85 5.05 4.30
CA TYR A 69 12.23 6.47 4.18
C TYR A 69 12.62 7.07 5.53
N GLN A 70 13.62 7.97 5.55
CA GLN A 70 14.06 8.69 6.76
C GLN A 70 13.14 9.83 7.20
N PHE A 71 12.19 10.22 6.34
CA PHE A 71 11.25 11.30 6.61
C PHE A 71 9.84 10.77 6.81
N ARG A 72 9.05 11.54 7.55
CA ARG A 72 7.71 11.14 7.92
C ARG A 72 6.72 11.30 6.78
N ASN A 73 5.69 10.45 6.79
CA ASN A 73 4.45 10.62 6.07
C ASN A 73 3.92 12.06 6.21
N TYR A 74 3.29 12.56 5.16
CA TYR A 74 2.89 13.96 5.05
C TYR A 74 1.56 14.09 4.31
N SER A 75 0.82 15.15 4.62
CA SER A 75 -0.40 15.54 3.93
C SER A 75 -0.08 16.61 2.87
N SER A 76 -0.78 17.74 2.83
CA SER A 76 -0.59 18.82 1.83
C SER A 76 0.72 19.63 1.89
N ARG A 77 1.72 19.19 2.67
CA ARG A 77 2.94 19.97 2.94
C ARG A 77 3.85 20.11 1.72
N TYR A 78 3.83 19.15 0.80
CA TYR A 78 4.75 19.08 -0.34
C TYR A 78 3.97 18.98 -1.66
N PRO A 79 3.38 20.09 -2.15
CA PRO A 79 2.59 20.09 -3.39
C PRO A 79 3.40 19.68 -4.63
N GLU A 80 4.73 19.81 -4.60
CA GLU A 80 5.65 19.31 -5.62
C GLU A 80 5.56 17.79 -5.81
N GLY A 81 5.07 17.02 -4.82
CA GLY A 81 4.82 15.57 -4.96
C GLY A 81 3.52 15.20 -5.70
N ASN A 82 2.58 16.12 -5.86
CA ASN A 82 1.23 15.86 -6.40
C ASN A 82 1.23 15.41 -7.85
N LEU A 83 0.88 14.16 -8.17
CA LEU A 83 0.79 13.55 -9.51
C LEU A 83 0.49 14.53 -10.65
N THR A 84 1.23 14.40 -11.75
CA THR A 84 1.09 15.17 -12.98
C THR A 84 0.56 14.29 -14.12
N ILE A 85 0.31 14.91 -15.28
CA ILE A 85 0.02 14.19 -16.53
C ILE A 85 1.21 13.30 -16.93
N GLU A 86 2.44 13.74 -16.69
CA GLU A 86 3.64 12.94 -17.01
C GLU A 86 3.75 11.72 -16.11
N ASP A 87 3.41 11.84 -14.82
CA ASP A 87 3.34 10.69 -13.91
C ASP A 87 2.26 9.69 -14.34
N ALA A 88 1.05 10.18 -14.67
CA ALA A 88 -0.02 9.32 -15.15
C ALA A 88 0.38 8.61 -16.46
N ARG A 89 1.07 9.32 -17.37
CA ARG A 89 1.59 8.74 -18.61
C ARG A 89 2.69 7.73 -18.34
N ALA A 90 3.54 7.94 -17.33
CA ALA A 90 4.54 6.96 -16.93
C ALA A 90 3.90 5.67 -16.39
N MET A 91 2.78 5.78 -15.68
CA MET A 91 2.04 4.64 -15.12
C MET A 91 1.22 3.88 -16.17
N PHE A 92 0.51 4.59 -17.05
CA PHE A 92 -0.50 3.99 -17.94
C PHE A 92 -0.16 4.10 -19.44
N GLY A 93 0.98 4.69 -19.78
CA GLY A 93 1.41 4.92 -21.16
C GLY A 93 0.58 5.98 -21.88
N ASP A 94 0.67 5.98 -23.22
CA ASP A 94 0.01 6.98 -24.08
C ASP A 94 -1.53 6.88 -24.07
N ALA A 95 -2.10 5.83 -23.45
CA ALA A 95 -3.54 5.68 -23.28
C ALA A 95 -4.17 6.82 -22.45
N VAL A 96 -3.37 7.56 -21.67
CA VAL A 96 -3.84 8.74 -20.94
C VAL A 96 -4.10 9.95 -21.85
N CYS A 97 -3.55 9.94 -23.07
CA CYS A 97 -3.58 11.06 -24.00
C CYS A 97 -4.70 10.87 -25.03
N THR A 98 -5.55 11.89 -25.19
CA THR A 98 -6.48 11.94 -26.34
C THR A 98 -5.73 12.13 -27.65
N ARG A 99 -4.66 12.92 -27.60
CA ARG A 99 -3.71 13.09 -28.70
C ARG A 99 -2.35 13.50 -28.15
N LEU A 100 -1.32 13.29 -28.96
CA LEU A 100 0.01 13.86 -28.74
C LEU A 100 0.18 15.13 -29.60
N ASP A 101 0.83 16.13 -29.03
CA ASP A 101 1.27 17.36 -29.72
C ASP A 101 2.82 17.40 -29.67
N GLY A 102 3.45 16.75 -30.64
CA GLY A 102 4.83 16.30 -30.47
C GLY A 102 4.92 15.28 -29.35
N ASP A 103 5.76 15.52 -28.34
CA ASP A 103 5.87 14.69 -27.13
C ASP A 103 4.92 15.13 -26.00
N THR A 104 4.22 16.25 -26.18
CA THR A 104 3.29 16.78 -25.18
C THR A 104 1.98 15.99 -25.20
N CYS A 105 1.61 15.41 -24.07
CA CYS A 105 0.32 14.74 -23.91
C CYS A 105 -0.81 15.75 -23.75
N VAL A 106 -1.83 15.69 -24.60
CA VAL A 106 -3.13 16.31 -24.34
C VAL A 106 -4.01 15.25 -23.67
N PRO A 107 -4.23 15.33 -22.35
CA PRO A 107 -4.87 14.26 -21.61
C PRO A 107 -6.36 14.17 -21.88
N HIS A 108 -6.92 12.98 -21.68
CA HIS A 108 -8.38 12.87 -21.56
C HIS A 108 -8.87 13.64 -20.31
N PRO A 109 -10.05 14.31 -20.38
CA PRO A 109 -10.58 15.06 -19.22
C PRO A 109 -10.74 14.23 -17.95
N ASN A 110 -11.10 12.95 -18.07
CA ASN A 110 -11.21 12.03 -16.93
C ASN A 110 -9.86 11.71 -16.28
N VAL A 111 -8.75 11.74 -17.02
CA VAL A 111 -7.40 11.59 -16.46
C VAL A 111 -7.08 12.79 -15.57
N VAL A 112 -7.42 14.01 -16.01
CA VAL A 112 -7.22 15.22 -15.21
C VAL A 112 -8.01 15.14 -13.90
N THR A 113 -9.30 14.78 -13.97
CA THR A 113 -10.12 14.61 -12.76
C THR A 113 -9.61 13.49 -11.85
N TRP A 114 -9.11 12.40 -12.42
CA TRP A 114 -8.53 11.31 -11.63
C TRP A 114 -7.26 11.77 -10.87
N ILE A 115 -6.36 12.49 -11.55
CA ILE A 115 -5.16 13.07 -10.92
C ILE A 115 -5.55 14.02 -9.78
N GLU A 116 -6.50 14.92 -10.04
CA GLU A 116 -7.00 15.86 -9.03
C GLU A 116 -7.56 15.11 -7.81
N SER A 117 -8.35 14.05 -8.03
CA SER A 117 -8.93 13.24 -6.96
C SER A 117 -7.89 12.48 -6.14
N MET A 118 -6.87 11.90 -6.78
CA MET A 118 -5.78 11.22 -6.09
C MET A 118 -4.97 12.20 -5.24
N ASN A 119 -4.61 13.35 -5.82
CA ASN A 119 -3.87 14.38 -5.12
C ASN A 119 -4.69 14.96 -3.96
N GLU A 120 -5.98 15.24 -4.14
CA GLU A 120 -6.85 15.70 -3.06
C GLU A 120 -6.86 14.71 -1.89
N THR A 121 -7.03 13.41 -2.18
CA THR A 121 -7.04 12.36 -1.16
C THR A 121 -5.71 12.28 -0.39
N MET A 122 -4.58 12.24 -1.10
CA MET A 122 -3.25 12.21 -0.47
C MET A 122 -2.98 13.48 0.35
N ASN A 123 -3.44 14.64 -0.12
CA ASN A 123 -3.28 15.91 0.57
C ASN A 123 -4.17 16.04 1.82
N GLU A 124 -5.30 15.33 1.89
CA GLU A 124 -6.17 15.29 3.06
C GLU A 124 -5.73 14.25 4.09
N VAL A 125 -5.46 13.02 3.64
CA VAL A 125 -5.26 11.86 4.53
C VAL A 125 -3.79 11.61 4.80
N GLY A 126 -2.94 11.77 3.78
CA GLY A 126 -1.53 11.44 3.80
C GLY A 126 -1.16 10.42 2.72
N HIS A 127 0.12 10.06 2.70
CA HIS A 127 0.73 9.23 1.67
C HIS A 127 1.13 7.83 2.18
N CYS A 128 0.64 7.39 3.35
CA CYS A 128 1.10 6.15 4.02
C CYS A 128 1.15 4.92 3.10
N VAL A 129 0.10 4.68 2.31
CA VAL A 129 0.08 3.60 1.29
C VAL A 129 1.20 3.75 0.25
N GLY A 130 1.48 4.99 -0.16
CA GLY A 130 2.60 5.27 -1.05
C GLY A 130 3.94 4.91 -0.42
N PHE A 131 4.13 5.19 0.87
CA PHE A 131 5.35 4.85 1.59
C PHE A 131 5.55 3.35 1.71
N THR A 132 4.53 2.58 2.09
CA THR A 132 4.64 1.12 2.25
C THR A 132 4.94 0.45 0.90
N VAL A 133 4.13 0.76 -0.13
CA VAL A 133 4.27 0.17 -1.46
C VAL A 133 5.60 0.55 -2.11
N SER A 134 6.03 1.82 -2.03
CA SER A 134 7.32 2.21 -2.61
C SER A 134 8.52 1.68 -1.83
N SER A 135 8.46 1.58 -0.50
CA SER A 135 9.55 1.00 0.29
C SER A 135 9.75 -0.47 -0.05
N ASP A 136 8.65 -1.23 -0.19
CA ASP A 136 8.72 -2.63 -0.63
C ASP A 136 9.24 -2.76 -2.07
N GLN A 137 8.75 -1.93 -3.00
CA GLN A 137 9.26 -1.91 -4.38
C GLN A 137 10.74 -1.56 -4.50
N LEU A 138 11.26 -0.69 -3.63
CA LEU A 138 12.67 -0.32 -3.59
C LEU A 138 13.52 -1.42 -2.93
N HIS A 139 13.00 -2.06 -1.88
CA HIS A 139 13.64 -3.18 -1.20
C HIS A 139 13.77 -4.41 -2.12
N THR A 140 12.77 -4.65 -2.95
CA THR A 140 12.69 -5.80 -3.89
C THR A 140 13.23 -5.50 -5.29
N ASP A 141 13.92 -4.37 -5.48
CA ASP A 141 14.49 -3.91 -6.76
C ASP A 141 13.49 -3.74 -7.93
N ILE A 142 12.18 -3.76 -7.67
CA ILE A 142 11.14 -3.38 -8.64
C ILE A 142 11.34 -1.92 -9.06
N ARG A 143 11.80 -1.07 -8.13
CA ARG A 143 12.29 0.28 -8.38
C ARG A 143 13.74 0.40 -7.93
N SER A 144 14.51 1.21 -8.65
CA SER A 144 15.91 1.45 -8.33
C SER A 144 16.06 2.63 -7.36
N VAL A 145 16.63 2.38 -6.18
CA VAL A 145 17.03 3.44 -5.24
C VAL A 145 18.08 4.37 -5.88
N ALA A 146 19.03 3.81 -6.64
CA ALA A 146 20.07 4.58 -7.33
C ALA A 146 19.50 5.56 -8.36
N ALA A 147 18.39 5.20 -9.03
CA ALA A 147 17.69 6.11 -9.94
C ALA A 147 17.06 7.32 -9.21
N LEU A 148 16.82 7.20 -7.90
CA LEU A 148 16.35 8.27 -7.02
C LEU A 148 17.51 9.02 -6.33
N GLY A 149 18.76 8.65 -6.63
CA GLY A 149 19.96 9.39 -6.18
C GLY A 149 20.56 8.92 -4.85
N ALA A 150 20.24 7.73 -4.37
CA ALA A 150 20.82 7.16 -3.15
C ALA A 150 21.16 5.67 -3.28
N ASP A 151 21.92 5.15 -2.31
CA ASP A 151 22.25 3.70 -2.23
C ASP A 151 21.24 2.91 -1.38
N LYS A 152 20.48 3.61 -0.53
CA LYS A 152 19.49 3.05 0.40
C LYS A 152 18.27 3.95 0.46
N THR A 153 17.08 3.37 0.59
CA THR A 153 15.82 4.14 0.70
C THR A 153 15.88 5.14 1.84
N PHE A 154 16.52 4.76 2.96
CA PHE A 154 16.66 5.64 4.12
C PHE A 154 17.53 6.87 3.85
N ALA A 155 18.40 6.85 2.83
CA ALA A 155 19.21 8.00 2.45
C ALA A 155 18.52 8.90 1.40
N LEU A 156 17.28 8.59 1.00
CA LEU A 156 16.52 9.43 0.08
C LEU A 156 16.06 10.71 0.80
N GLU A 157 16.32 11.85 0.16
CA GLU A 157 15.85 13.15 0.59
C GLU A 157 14.43 13.43 0.06
N GLN A 158 13.72 14.38 0.68
CA GLN A 158 12.36 14.79 0.29
C GLN A 158 12.35 15.66 -0.97
N GLU A 159 12.97 15.18 -2.03
CA GLU A 159 13.05 15.83 -3.33
C GLU A 159 11.85 15.46 -4.21
N GLU A 160 11.54 16.31 -5.19
CA GLU A 160 10.36 16.16 -6.05
C GLU A 160 10.22 14.74 -6.61
N LEU A 161 11.26 14.17 -7.21
CA LEU A 161 11.22 12.83 -7.79
C LEU A 161 10.91 11.72 -6.77
N VAL A 162 11.39 11.87 -5.54
CA VAL A 162 11.13 10.91 -4.45
C VAL A 162 9.67 11.01 -4.01
N LEU A 163 9.17 12.24 -3.80
CA LEU A 163 7.77 12.49 -3.43
C LEU A 163 6.81 11.99 -4.52
N ARG A 164 7.16 12.20 -5.80
CA ARG A 164 6.43 11.68 -6.97
C ARG A 164 6.39 10.16 -7.00
N THR A 165 7.50 9.51 -6.66
CA THR A 165 7.58 8.05 -6.58
C THR A 165 6.61 7.50 -5.53
N ILE A 166 6.55 8.14 -4.36
CA ILE A 166 5.60 7.80 -3.29
C ILE A 166 4.16 7.98 -3.78
N SER A 167 3.84 9.09 -4.45
CA SER A 167 2.50 9.36 -4.98
C SER A 167 2.10 8.39 -6.11
N GLN A 168 3.03 7.99 -6.98
CA GLN A 168 2.79 6.95 -8.00
C GLN A 168 2.54 5.58 -7.36
N ALA A 169 3.29 5.22 -6.31
CA ALA A 169 3.10 3.99 -5.56
C ALA A 169 1.73 3.97 -4.87
N TYR A 170 1.33 5.10 -4.26
CA TYR A 170 -0.02 5.27 -3.70
C TYR A 170 -1.08 4.99 -4.78
N ALA A 171 -1.00 5.66 -5.93
CA ALA A 171 -1.96 5.47 -7.01
C ALA A 171 -1.98 4.04 -7.56
N SER A 172 -0.85 3.33 -7.55
CA SER A 172 -0.77 1.94 -8.01
C SER A 172 -1.54 0.96 -7.11
N TYR A 173 -1.60 1.22 -5.79
CA TYR A 173 -2.39 0.42 -4.85
C TYR A 173 -3.89 0.44 -5.21
N TYR A 174 -4.39 1.62 -5.59
CA TYR A 174 -5.78 1.83 -5.98
C TYR A 174 -6.10 1.46 -7.43
N ALA A 175 -5.17 0.82 -8.14
CA ALA A 175 -5.45 0.31 -9.47
C ALA A 175 -6.59 -0.72 -9.42
N SER A 176 -7.48 -0.68 -10.42
CA SER A 176 -8.72 -1.49 -10.42
C SER A 176 -8.50 -3.00 -10.38
N ASN A 177 -7.32 -3.47 -10.77
CA ASN A 177 -6.93 -4.87 -10.69
C ASN A 177 -6.18 -5.23 -9.40
N VAL A 178 -5.79 -4.25 -8.57
CA VAL A 178 -5.02 -4.44 -7.34
C VAL A 178 -5.93 -4.27 -6.12
N TRP A 179 -6.60 -3.13 -5.98
CA TRP A 179 -7.44 -2.82 -4.82
C TRP A 179 -8.47 -3.92 -4.47
N PRO A 180 -9.17 -4.56 -5.42
CA PRO A 180 -10.12 -5.64 -5.08
C PRO A 180 -9.47 -6.92 -4.53
N GLN A 181 -8.14 -7.05 -4.56
CA GLN A 181 -7.41 -8.18 -3.99
C GLN A 181 -7.09 -7.99 -2.50
N GLU A 182 -7.45 -6.85 -1.91
CA GLU A 182 -7.25 -6.60 -0.48
C GLU A 182 -7.95 -7.66 0.38
N VAL A 183 -7.20 -8.24 1.31
CA VAL A 183 -7.69 -9.27 2.22
C VAL A 183 -8.40 -8.59 3.39
N THR A 184 -9.74 -8.67 3.39
CA THR A 184 -10.60 -7.97 4.36
C THR A 184 -11.51 -8.90 5.17
N ASP A 185 -11.47 -10.20 4.86
CA ASP A 185 -12.35 -11.24 5.39
C ASP A 185 -11.62 -12.26 6.28
N LYS A 186 -10.39 -11.94 6.71
CA LYS A 186 -9.58 -12.77 7.62
C LYS A 186 -9.58 -12.27 9.05
N THR A 187 -9.54 -13.19 10.01
CA THR A 187 -9.32 -12.87 11.44
C THR A 187 -7.87 -12.47 11.70
N PRO A 188 -7.56 -11.86 12.86
CA PRO A 188 -6.17 -11.58 13.24
C PRO A 188 -5.25 -12.80 13.25
N THR A 189 -5.74 -13.97 13.68
CA THR A 189 -4.97 -15.23 13.62
C THR A 189 -4.69 -15.65 12.19
N GLU A 190 -5.70 -15.61 11.31
CA GLU A 190 -5.53 -15.96 9.89
C GLU A 190 -4.58 -15.00 9.15
N ILE A 191 -4.52 -13.73 9.58
CA ILE A 191 -3.53 -12.76 9.06
C ILE A 191 -2.11 -13.14 9.49
N VAL A 192 -1.90 -13.52 10.76
CA VAL A 192 -0.60 -14.01 11.24
C VAL A 192 -0.15 -15.23 10.44
N GLU A 193 -1.03 -16.21 10.25
CA GLU A 193 -0.76 -17.40 9.46
C GLU A 193 -0.44 -17.07 8.00
N ALA A 194 -1.19 -16.15 7.38
CA ALA A 194 -0.95 -15.71 6.02
C ALA A 194 0.41 -15.00 5.86
N LEU A 195 0.81 -14.17 6.81
CA LEU A 195 2.11 -13.49 6.81
C LEU A 195 3.27 -14.47 6.98
N LEU A 196 3.12 -15.45 7.89
CA LEU A 196 4.09 -16.54 8.06
C LEU A 196 4.24 -17.37 6.78
N ALA A 197 3.14 -17.66 6.09
CA ALA A 197 3.15 -18.38 4.83
C ALA A 197 3.73 -17.57 3.67
N LEU A 198 3.51 -16.24 3.65
CA LEU A 198 4.05 -15.33 2.65
C LEU A 198 5.58 -15.22 2.76
N GLY A 199 6.10 -15.13 4.00
CA GLY A 199 7.53 -15.09 4.26
C GLY A 199 8.24 -13.80 3.78
N GLY A 200 7.50 -12.69 3.64
CA GLY A 200 8.04 -11.42 3.17
C GLY A 200 7.15 -10.22 3.53
N PRO A 201 7.55 -8.99 3.15
CA PRO A 201 6.80 -7.79 3.48
C PRO A 201 5.39 -7.78 2.89
N ALA A 202 4.45 -7.19 3.62
CA ALA A 202 3.08 -6.97 3.17
C ALA A 202 2.54 -5.65 3.70
N ASP A 203 1.80 -4.92 2.87
CA ASP A 203 1.02 -3.78 3.32
C ASP A 203 -0.12 -4.24 4.24
N ILE A 204 -0.26 -3.59 5.39
CA ILE A 204 -1.30 -3.85 6.37
C ILE A 204 -2.04 -2.55 6.65
N GLY A 205 -3.32 -2.52 6.29
CA GLY A 205 -4.24 -1.46 6.68
C GLY A 205 -4.74 -1.65 8.12
N ILE A 206 -4.46 -0.69 8.99
CA ILE A 206 -5.03 -0.63 10.34
C ILE A 206 -6.06 0.50 10.42
N TYR A 207 -7.22 0.20 11.01
CA TYR A 207 -8.34 1.15 11.09
C TYR A 207 -8.79 1.31 12.54
N TYR A 208 -9.14 2.54 12.92
CA TYR A 208 -9.73 2.79 14.23
C TYR A 208 -11.13 3.42 14.11
N PRO A 209 -12.20 2.67 14.43
CA PRO A 209 -13.58 3.10 14.22
C PRO A 209 -13.94 4.44 14.88
N LYS A 210 -13.25 4.81 15.98
CA LYS A 210 -13.53 6.06 16.73
C LYS A 210 -13.27 7.32 15.90
N TYR A 211 -12.41 7.27 14.89
CA TYR A 211 -12.11 8.41 14.00
C TYR A 211 -12.77 8.27 12.61
N GLY A 212 -13.73 7.35 12.44
CA GLY A 212 -14.39 7.08 11.15
C GLY A 212 -13.66 6.04 10.32
N ARG A 213 -13.80 6.07 8.99
CA ARG A 213 -13.02 5.20 8.05
C ARG A 213 -11.58 5.67 7.85
N ASN A 214 -11.05 6.47 8.76
CA ASN A 214 -9.66 6.89 8.71
C ASN A 214 -8.80 5.73 9.20
N GLY A 215 -7.93 5.25 8.33
CA GLY A 215 -6.96 4.20 8.63
C GLY A 215 -5.54 4.69 8.41
N HIS A 216 -4.61 3.79 8.63
CA HIS A 216 -3.20 3.97 8.37
C HIS A 216 -2.66 2.71 7.70
N SER A 217 -1.75 2.88 6.76
CA SER A 217 -1.09 1.77 6.09
C SER A 217 0.35 1.69 6.61
N ILE A 218 0.72 0.49 7.03
CA ILE A 218 2.01 0.14 7.63
C ILE A 218 2.51 -1.14 6.95
N LEU A 219 3.83 -1.27 6.80
CA LEU A 219 4.42 -2.41 6.11
C LEU A 219 4.86 -3.45 7.14
N GLY A 220 4.11 -4.54 7.28
CA GLY A 220 4.53 -5.69 8.07
C GLY A 220 5.67 -6.40 7.36
N HIS A 221 6.77 -6.63 8.07
CA HIS A 221 7.99 -7.21 7.48
C HIS A 221 8.53 -8.44 8.20
N SER A 222 8.02 -8.72 9.41
CA SER A 222 8.39 -9.91 10.18
C SER A 222 7.26 -10.30 11.13
N VAL A 223 7.19 -11.59 11.48
CA VAL A 223 6.28 -12.13 12.50
C VAL A 223 7.12 -12.88 13.52
N VAL A 224 6.94 -12.54 14.80
CA VAL A 224 7.70 -13.11 15.92
C VAL A 224 6.76 -13.69 16.97
N GLU A 225 6.78 -15.01 17.14
CA GLU A 225 6.08 -15.70 18.22
C GLU A 225 6.66 -15.30 19.59
N GLN A 226 5.81 -14.86 20.52
CA GLN A 226 6.19 -14.52 21.89
C GLN A 226 5.89 -15.64 22.89
N GLY A 227 5.17 -16.68 22.47
CA GLY A 227 4.62 -17.74 23.31
C GLY A 227 3.21 -17.43 23.80
N ASP A 228 2.56 -18.42 24.40
CA ASP A 228 1.21 -18.33 24.98
C ASP A 228 0.12 -17.81 24.02
N GLY A 229 0.28 -18.03 22.70
CA GLY A 229 -0.65 -17.55 21.67
C GLY A 229 -0.53 -16.05 21.37
N ILE A 230 0.57 -15.40 21.77
CA ILE A 230 0.87 -14.01 21.41
C ILE A 230 1.88 -13.97 20.27
N TYR A 231 1.55 -13.21 19.23
CA TYR A 231 2.40 -12.94 18.08
C TYR A 231 2.64 -11.44 17.93
N HIS A 232 3.86 -11.08 17.57
CA HIS A 232 4.20 -9.71 17.18
C HIS A 232 4.39 -9.65 15.67
N ILE A 233 3.58 -8.85 14.98
CA ILE A 233 3.87 -8.44 13.61
C ILE A 233 4.74 -7.19 13.71
N VAL A 234 5.98 -7.29 13.27
CA VAL A 234 6.94 -6.17 13.23
C VAL A 234 6.69 -5.37 11.95
N VAL A 235 6.53 -4.07 12.10
CA VAL A 235 6.08 -3.18 11.02
C VAL A 235 6.97 -1.95 10.87
N TYR A 236 7.12 -1.49 9.63
CA TYR A 236 7.55 -0.14 9.29
C TYR A 236 6.34 0.79 9.28
N ASP A 237 6.39 1.84 10.10
CA ASP A 237 5.40 2.91 10.15
C ASP A 237 6.01 4.20 9.59
N SER A 238 5.46 4.69 8.48
CA SER A 238 5.92 5.93 7.85
C SER A 238 5.73 7.18 8.72
N ASN A 239 4.96 7.13 9.80
CA ASN A 239 4.89 8.20 10.80
C ASN A 239 6.07 8.17 11.79
N ARG A 240 6.79 7.05 11.88
CA ARG A 240 7.96 6.81 12.76
C ARG A 240 9.16 6.22 11.97
N PRO A 241 9.78 7.01 11.09
CA PRO A 241 10.94 6.60 10.28
C PRO A 241 12.05 5.93 11.07
N GLY A 242 12.57 4.83 10.53
CA GLY A 242 13.76 4.15 11.06
C GLY A 242 13.52 3.29 12.30
N GLU A 243 12.28 3.17 12.75
CA GLU A 243 11.91 2.40 13.94
C GLU A 243 11.08 1.16 13.56
N ASP A 244 11.39 0.03 14.21
CA ASP A 244 10.48 -1.12 14.24
C ASP A 244 9.33 -0.83 15.20
N ASN A 245 8.11 -1.02 14.71
CA ASN A 245 6.89 -0.93 15.50
C ASN A 245 6.22 -2.30 15.55
N ILE A 246 5.28 -2.50 16.47
CA ILE A 246 4.71 -3.81 16.73
C ILE A 246 3.19 -3.74 16.74
N ILE A 247 2.55 -4.57 15.91
CA ILE A 247 1.17 -4.99 16.13
C ILE A 247 1.22 -6.24 17.03
N VAL A 248 0.56 -6.17 18.17
CA VAL A 248 0.39 -7.33 19.06
C VAL A 248 -0.88 -8.06 18.64
N VAL A 249 -0.76 -9.36 18.37
CA VAL A 249 -1.89 -10.24 18.05
C VAL A 249 -2.01 -11.30 19.13
N ASP A 250 -3.21 -11.46 19.68
CA ASP A 250 -3.56 -12.57 20.58
C ASP A 250 -4.44 -13.56 19.82
N THR A 251 -3.86 -14.72 19.47
CA THR A 251 -4.52 -15.76 18.70
C THR A 251 -5.47 -16.62 19.54
N ASN A 252 -5.43 -16.51 20.87
CA ASN A 252 -6.43 -17.17 21.73
C ASN A 252 -7.74 -16.39 21.74
N GLN A 253 -7.66 -15.08 21.53
CA GLN A 253 -8.81 -14.16 21.56
C GLN A 253 -9.19 -13.62 20.18
N ASP A 254 -8.40 -13.90 19.13
CA ASP A 254 -8.53 -13.31 17.80
C ASP A 254 -8.59 -11.77 17.85
N THR A 255 -7.65 -11.16 18.57
CA THR A 255 -7.57 -9.69 18.72
C THR A 255 -6.23 -9.14 18.29
N TRP A 256 -6.22 -7.87 17.90
CA TRP A 256 -4.99 -7.12 17.61
C TRP A 256 -4.96 -5.76 18.30
N PHE A 257 -3.75 -5.26 18.55
CA PHE A 257 -3.50 -3.98 19.18
C PHE A 257 -2.26 -3.29 18.59
N TYR A 258 -2.33 -1.99 18.40
CA TYR A 258 -1.23 -1.13 17.98
C TYR A 258 -1.25 0.20 18.75
N ALA A 259 -0.15 0.49 19.45
CA ALA A 259 -0.05 1.63 20.36
C ALA A 259 0.24 2.96 19.64
N ASP A 260 -0.40 4.04 20.10
CA ASP A 260 -0.08 5.41 19.68
C ASP A 260 -0.13 5.62 18.15
N ALA A 261 -1.01 4.90 17.44
CA ALA A 261 -1.21 5.06 16.00
C ALA A 261 -1.81 6.42 15.64
N ALA A 262 -1.46 6.92 14.47
CA ALA A 262 -2.07 8.10 13.86
C ALA A 262 -2.23 7.87 12.37
N VAL A 263 -3.21 8.54 11.75
CA VAL A 263 -3.41 8.51 10.28
C VAL A 263 -2.21 9.14 9.56
N ASN A 264 -1.72 10.24 10.11
CA ASN A 264 -0.49 10.92 9.70
C ASN A 264 0.09 11.67 10.92
N PRO A 265 1.34 12.18 10.84
CA PRO A 265 2.02 12.76 12.01
C PRO A 265 1.40 14.06 12.52
N ASP A 266 0.53 14.70 11.74
CA ASP A 266 -0.13 15.96 12.09
C ASP A 266 -1.54 15.71 12.68
N GLN A 267 -1.99 14.45 12.80
CA GLN A 267 -3.25 14.06 13.43
C GLN A 267 -3.03 13.51 14.86
N PRO A 268 -4.05 13.57 15.74
CA PRO A 268 -3.95 12.98 17.08
C PRO A 268 -3.64 11.49 17.03
N SER A 269 -2.71 11.05 17.88
CA SER A 269 -2.44 9.64 18.09
C SER A 269 -3.42 9.00 19.06
N GLY A 270 -3.55 7.67 18.99
CA GLY A 270 -4.27 6.86 19.96
C GLY A 270 -4.12 5.38 19.68
N ASP A 271 -4.59 4.57 20.61
CA ASP A 271 -4.50 3.12 20.50
C ASP A 271 -5.50 2.58 19.48
N TYR A 272 -5.00 1.78 18.55
CA TYR A 272 -5.78 1.11 17.52
C TYR A 272 -5.91 -0.35 17.94
N GLN A 273 -7.11 -0.91 17.83
CA GLN A 273 -7.40 -2.28 18.24
C GLN A 273 -8.60 -2.80 17.48
N GLY A 274 -8.68 -4.13 17.37
CA GLY A 274 -9.83 -4.81 16.79
C GLY A 274 -9.84 -6.30 17.12
N ASP A 275 -10.93 -6.94 16.72
CA ASP A 275 -11.22 -8.37 16.86
C ASP A 275 -11.82 -8.90 15.54
N ALA A 276 -12.08 -10.22 15.49
CA ALA A 276 -12.72 -10.90 14.36
C ALA A 276 -14.22 -10.57 14.18
#